data_AF-A0A9P1EC91-F1
#
_entry.id   AF-A0A9P1EC91-F1
#
_cell.length_a   1.000
_cell.length_b   1.000
_cell.length_c   1.000
_cell.angle_alpha   90.00
_cell.angle_beta   90.00
_cell.angle_gamma   90.00
#
_symmetry.space_group_name_H-M   'P 1'
#
loop_
_entity.id
_entity.type
_entity.pdbx_description
1 polymer ?
#
loop_
_entity_poly.entity_id
_entity_poly.type
_entity_poly.pdbx_seq_one_letter_code
_entity_poly.pdbx_strand_id
1 'polypeptide(L)'
;MQWLVTKFLTLKKMQSSPLGTPFTSATTLTQSGLNHLPQSYVVPPSQRPDCTLSTTHPSNHNLPLIDLSSLKHPLLRSQVVEKVGIACKDFGFFQVRANLLVIYKILK
;
A
#
# COMPACT_ATOMS: atom_id res chain seq x y z
N MET A 1 4.62 -12.81 -26.68
CA MET A 1 4.67 -14.08 -25.91
C MET A 1 5.94 -14.23 -25.07
N GLN A 2 7.14 -13.91 -25.57
CA GLN A 2 8.38 -13.96 -24.78
C GLN A 2 8.36 -13.09 -23.51
N TRP A 3 7.82 -11.87 -23.58
CA TRP A 3 7.75 -10.97 -22.42
C TRP A 3 6.90 -11.53 -21.26
N LEU A 4 5.80 -12.21 -21.56
CA LEU A 4 4.98 -12.87 -20.54
C LEU A 4 5.73 -14.03 -19.87
N VAL A 5 6.42 -14.85 -20.67
CA VAL A 5 7.23 -15.96 -20.14
C VAL A 5 8.35 -15.45 -19.25
N THR A 6 9.04 -14.37 -19.64
CA THR A 6 10.06 -13.73 -18.82
C THR A 6 9.47 -13.19 -17.52
N LYS A 7 8.29 -12.54 -17.56
CA LYS A 7 7.64 -12.01 -16.36
C LYS A 7 7.17 -13.13 -15.41
N PHE A 8 6.65 -14.24 -15.95
CA PHE A 8 6.28 -15.44 -15.18
C PHE A 8 7.49 -16.14 -14.56
N LEU A 9 8.61 -16.25 -15.28
CA LEU A 9 9.86 -16.82 -14.77
C LEU A 9 10.47 -15.94 -13.66
N THR A 10 10.42 -14.61 -13.81
CA THR A 10 10.87 -13.67 -12.78
C THR A 10 9.97 -13.72 -11.53
N LEU A 11 8.65 -13.86 -11.70
CA LEU A 11 7.71 -14.03 -10.59
C LEU A 11 7.95 -15.35 -9.84
N LYS A 12 8.21 -16.46 -10.55
CA LYS A 12 8.59 -17.73 -9.90
C LYS A 12 9.93 -17.64 -9.16
N LYS A 13 10.89 -16.86 -9.68
CA LYS A 13 12.21 -16.69 -9.04
C LYS A 13 12.13 -15.86 -7.75
N MET A 14 11.06 -15.12 -7.53
CA MET A 14 10.81 -14.40 -6.27
C MET A 14 10.08 -15.25 -5.22
N GLN A 15 9.58 -16.45 -5.56
CA GLN A 15 8.94 -17.37 -4.60
C GLN A 15 9.91 -18.29 -3.86
N SER A 16 11.19 -18.34 -4.25
CA SER A 16 12.20 -19.03 -3.44
C SER A 16 12.68 -18.10 -2.32
N SER A 17 12.16 -18.32 -1.11
CA SER A 17 12.63 -17.64 0.10
C SER A 17 14.14 -17.88 0.29
N PRO A 18 14.95 -16.83 0.54
CA PRO A 18 16.41 -16.96 0.66
C PRO A 18 16.88 -17.78 1.88
N LEU A 19 15.96 -18.26 2.74
CA LEU A 19 16.29 -18.96 4.00
C LEU A 19 15.93 -20.46 4.00
N GLY A 20 15.49 -21.04 2.88
CA GLY A 20 15.22 -22.49 2.80
C GLY A 20 14.12 -23.03 3.74
N THR A 21 13.37 -22.16 4.41
CA THR A 21 12.23 -22.55 5.24
C THR A 21 10.94 -22.48 4.40
N PRO A 22 10.04 -23.47 4.51
CA PRO A 22 8.77 -23.42 3.79
C PRO A 22 7.97 -22.19 4.23
N PHE A 23 7.52 -21.40 3.25
CA PHE A 23 6.67 -20.25 3.50
C PHE A 23 5.36 -20.72 4.13
N THR A 24 5.09 -20.26 5.36
CA THR A 24 3.84 -20.52 6.06
C THR A 24 2.98 -19.26 6.01
N SER A 25 1.73 -19.39 5.59
CA SER A 25 0.82 -18.25 5.55
C SER A 25 0.50 -17.76 6.96
N ALA A 26 0.27 -16.45 7.12
CA ALA A 26 -0.15 -15.88 8.39
C ALA A 26 -1.45 -16.56 8.90
N THR A 27 -2.39 -16.84 8.01
CA THR A 27 -3.65 -17.54 8.34
C THR A 27 -3.40 -18.92 8.94
N THR A 28 -2.54 -19.73 8.31
CA THR A 28 -2.17 -21.06 8.80
C THR A 28 -1.45 -20.96 10.16
N LEU A 29 -0.58 -19.97 10.32
CA LEU A 29 0.14 -19.71 11.57
C LEU A 29 -0.80 -19.33 12.72
N THR A 30 -1.86 -18.57 12.43
CA THR A 30 -2.88 -18.23 13.43
C THR A 30 -3.75 -19.44 13.78
N GLN A 31 -4.10 -20.26 12.78
CA GLN A 31 -4.92 -21.45 12.96
C GLN A 31 -4.22 -22.58 13.72
N SER A 32 -2.88 -22.63 13.71
CA SER A 32 -2.11 -23.65 14.42
C SER A 32 -2.07 -23.46 15.95
N GLY A 33 -2.66 -22.38 16.48
CA GLY A 33 -2.83 -22.20 17.92
C GLY A 33 -1.52 -21.94 18.68
N LEU A 34 -0.54 -21.28 18.05
CA LEU A 34 0.72 -20.95 18.70
C LEU A 34 0.50 -19.97 19.86
N ASN A 35 1.07 -20.26 21.02
CA ASN A 35 1.06 -19.36 22.18
C ASN A 35 2.09 -18.22 22.06
N HIS A 36 3.07 -18.36 21.16
CA HIS A 36 4.14 -17.39 20.94
C HIS A 36 4.44 -17.24 19.45
N LEU A 37 4.78 -16.02 19.03
CA LEU A 37 5.16 -15.72 17.66
C LEU A 37 6.55 -16.30 17.36
N PRO A 38 6.77 -16.99 16.22
CA PRO A 38 8.09 -17.44 15.85
C PRO A 38 9.05 -16.26 15.70
N GLN A 39 10.31 -16.46 16.11
CA GLN A 39 11.32 -15.39 16.14
C GLN A 39 11.55 -14.74 14.77
N SER A 40 11.35 -15.46 13.67
CA SER A 40 11.48 -14.95 12.30
C SER A 40 10.46 -13.85 11.94
N TYR A 41 9.38 -13.71 12.70
CA TYR A 41 8.37 -12.65 12.52
C TYR A 41 8.54 -11.49 13.52
N VAL A 42 9.49 -11.59 14.47
CA VAL A 42 9.73 -10.56 15.47
C VAL A 42 10.64 -9.49 14.90
N VAL A 43 10.09 -8.28 14.69
CA VAL A 43 10.88 -7.12 14.26
C VAL A 43 11.81 -6.67 15.40
N PRO A 44 13.12 -6.47 15.15
CA PRO A 44 14.08 -6.00 16.14
C PRO A 44 13.65 -4.66 16.77
N PRO A 45 13.92 -4.40 18.06
CA PRO A 45 13.51 -3.17 18.74
C PRO A 45 13.89 -1.88 18.02
N SER A 46 15.08 -1.83 17.40
CA SER A 46 15.58 -0.66 16.64
C SER A 46 14.83 -0.36 15.35
N GLN A 47 14.02 -1.30 14.85
CA GLN A 47 13.22 -1.16 13.63
C GLN A 47 11.71 -1.04 13.93
N ARG A 48 11.33 -1.06 15.21
CA ARG A 48 9.93 -0.92 15.58
C ARG A 48 9.49 0.55 15.40
N PRO A 49 8.26 0.80 14.94
CA PRO A 49 7.73 2.14 14.92
C PRO A 49 7.65 2.73 16.32
N ASP A 50 7.94 4.02 16.47
CA ASP A 50 7.79 4.74 17.74
C ASP A 50 6.31 4.81 18.14
N CYS A 51 5.91 3.91 19.02
CA CYS A 51 4.51 3.78 19.46
C CYS A 51 4.07 4.94 20.40
N THR A 52 5.01 5.76 20.86
CA THR A 52 4.76 6.94 21.71
C THR A 52 4.05 8.08 20.98
N LEU A 53 3.96 8.04 19.64
CA LEU A 53 3.28 9.03 18.81
C LEU A 53 1.76 8.81 18.70
N SER A 54 1.21 7.75 19.29
CA SER A 54 -0.21 7.41 19.14
C SER A 54 -0.99 7.65 20.44
N THR A 55 -1.79 8.73 20.45
CA THR A 55 -3.20 8.79 20.92
C THR A 55 -3.70 10.24 21.06
N THR A 56 -2.81 11.24 21.25
CA THR A 56 -3.26 12.61 21.63
C THR A 56 -2.93 13.72 20.63
N HIS A 57 -2.09 13.43 19.64
CA HIS A 57 -1.80 14.40 18.59
C HIS A 57 -2.43 13.93 17.28
N PRO A 58 -3.46 14.62 16.75
CA PRO A 58 -3.71 14.52 15.32
C PRO A 58 -2.41 14.96 14.67
N SER A 59 -1.65 14.02 14.13
CA SER A 59 -0.48 14.35 13.36
C SER A 59 -0.99 15.30 12.27
N ASN A 60 -0.57 16.57 12.32
CA ASN A 60 -0.91 17.58 11.32
C ASN A 60 -0.43 17.20 9.90
N HIS A 61 0.16 16.02 9.75
CA HIS A 61 0.47 15.33 8.50
C HIS A 61 -0.77 14.58 7.99
N ASN A 62 -1.85 15.32 7.72
CA ASN A 62 -2.97 14.76 6.97
C ASN A 62 -2.46 14.47 5.56
N LEU A 63 -2.43 13.18 5.20
CA LEU A 63 -2.12 12.77 3.83
C LEU A 63 -3.03 13.51 2.84
N PRO A 64 -2.52 13.95 1.68
CA PRO A 64 -3.35 14.64 0.70
C PRO A 64 -4.55 13.77 0.30
N LEU A 65 -5.78 14.27 0.50
CA LEU A 65 -7.00 13.66 0.00
C LEU A 65 -7.47 14.42 -1.23
N ILE A 66 -7.44 13.76 -2.39
CA ILE A 66 -7.76 14.37 -3.68
C ILE A 66 -9.06 13.75 -4.24
N ASP A 67 -10.03 14.61 -4.57
CA ASP A 67 -11.24 14.21 -5.28
C ASP A 67 -10.99 14.25 -6.80
N LEU A 68 -10.86 13.07 -7.40
CA LEU A 68 -10.62 12.92 -8.83
C LEU A 68 -11.89 13.10 -9.69
N SER A 69 -13.08 13.20 -9.09
CA SER A 69 -14.33 13.41 -9.85
C SER A 69 -14.32 14.72 -10.64
N SER A 70 -13.65 15.74 -10.10
CA SER A 70 -13.48 17.07 -10.70
C SER A 70 -12.54 17.09 -11.92
N LEU A 71 -11.84 16.00 -12.24
CA LEU A 71 -11.02 15.91 -13.46
C LEU A 71 -11.85 16.05 -14.75
N LYS A 72 -13.14 15.71 -14.69
CA LYS A 72 -14.07 15.84 -15.83
C LYS A 72 -14.58 17.26 -16.02
N HIS A 73 -14.46 18.10 -14.99
CA HIS A 73 -14.89 19.49 -15.05
C HIS A 73 -13.78 20.32 -15.71
N PRO A 74 -13.99 20.90 -16.91
CA PRO A 74 -12.93 21.56 -17.66
C PRO A 74 -12.20 22.65 -16.87
N LEU A 75 -12.93 23.41 -16.05
CA LEU A 75 -12.38 24.49 -15.22
C LEU A 75 -11.60 24.00 -13.98
N LEU A 76 -11.90 22.79 -13.47
CA LEU A 76 -11.28 22.28 -12.24
C LEU A 76 -10.15 21.29 -12.53
N ARG A 77 -10.07 20.77 -13.76
CA ARG A 77 -9.06 19.79 -14.18
C ARG A 77 -7.64 20.25 -13.86
N SER A 78 -7.28 21.48 -14.21
CA SER A 78 -5.92 22.01 -13.98
C SER A 78 -5.56 21.99 -12.50
N GLN A 79 -6.48 22.44 -11.63
CA GLN A 79 -6.28 22.46 -10.18
C GLN A 79 -6.13 21.06 -9.59
N VAL A 80 -6.90 20.08 -10.09
CA VAL A 80 -6.79 18.70 -9.61
C VAL A 80 -5.45 18.08 -10.04
N VAL A 81 -5.01 18.31 -11.28
CA VAL A 81 -3.71 17.83 -11.77
C VAL A 81 -2.56 18.45 -10.97
N GLU A 82 -2.64 19.74 -10.66
CA GLU A 82 -1.67 20.43 -9.82
C GLU A 82 -1.59 19.82 -8.41
N LYS A 83 -2.75 19.58 -7.77
CA LYS A 83 -2.81 18.92 -6.46
C LYS A 83 -2.19 17.52 -6.47
N VAL A 84 -2.41 16.76 -7.55
CA VAL A 84 -1.76 15.45 -7.73
C VAL A 84 -0.25 15.61 -7.87
N GLY A 85 0.22 16.58 -8.65
CA GLY A 85 1.65 16.88 -8.80
C GLY A 85 2.32 17.23 -7.47
N ILE A 86 1.70 18.11 -6.68
CA ILE A 86 2.18 18.49 -5.35
C ILE A 86 2.23 17.27 -4.42
N ALA A 87 1.15 16.46 -4.38
CA ALA A 87 1.13 15.29 -3.52
C ALA A 87 2.19 14.24 -3.89
N CYS A 88 2.39 13.99 -5.18
CA CYS A 88 3.45 13.09 -5.65
C CYS A 88 4.84 13.63 -5.32
N LYS A 89 5.05 14.95 -5.41
CA LYS A 89 6.35 15.58 -5.11
C LYS A 89 6.68 15.54 -3.62
N ASP A 90 5.72 15.89 -2.78
CA ASP A 90 5.97 16.13 -1.35
C ASP A 90 5.78 14.85 -0.51
N PHE A 91 4.87 13.95 -0.92
CA PHE A 91 4.53 12.73 -0.17
C PHE A 91 4.82 11.45 -0.93
N GLY A 92 4.86 11.47 -2.27
CA GLY A 92 4.97 10.26 -3.10
C GLY A 92 3.67 9.45 -3.23
N PHE A 93 2.64 9.79 -2.45
CA PHE A 93 1.31 9.16 -2.49
C PHE A 93 0.22 10.09 -1.95
N PHE A 94 -1.03 9.76 -2.25
CA PHE A 94 -2.22 10.49 -1.79
C PHE A 94 -3.43 9.56 -1.68
N GLN A 95 -4.41 9.97 -0.89
CA GLN A 95 -5.71 9.32 -0.82
C GLN A 95 -6.62 9.86 -1.92
N VAL A 96 -7.46 8.99 -2.47
CA VAL A 96 -8.46 9.38 -3.47
C VAL A 96 -9.86 9.30 -2.85
N ARG A 97 -10.65 10.36 -3.00
CA ARG A 97 -12.08 10.29 -2.69
C ARG A 97 -12.80 9.60 -3.86
N ALA A 98 -13.28 8.39 -3.63
CA ALA A 98 -14.15 7.68 -4.57
C ALA A 98 -15.61 7.95 -4.24
N ASN A 99 -16.35 8.50 -5.20
CA ASN A 99 -17.83 8.48 -5.16
C ASN A 99 -18.31 7.24 -5.94
N LEU A 100 -19.41 6.60 -5.52
CA LEU A 100 -19.92 5.31 -6.07
C LEU A 100 -19.86 5.21 -7.61
N LEU A 101 -20.14 6.31 -8.32
CA LEU A 101 -20.14 6.40 -9.79
C LEU A 101 -18.74 6.22 -10.44
N VAL A 102 -17.66 6.50 -9.71
CA VAL A 102 -16.28 6.41 -10.20
C VAL A 102 -15.79 4.96 -10.22
N ILE A 103 -16.20 4.14 -9.24
CA ILE A 103 -15.81 2.73 -9.15
C ILE A 103 -16.33 1.95 -10.36
N TYR A 104 -17.60 2.16 -10.74
CA TYR A 104 -18.20 1.51 -11.91
C TYR A 104 -17.54 1.88 -13.26
N LYS A 105 -16.77 2.98 -13.32
CA LYS A 105 -16.14 3.46 -14.56
C LYS A 105 -14.64 3.14 -14.65
N ILE A 106 -14.04 2.61 -13.58
CA ILE A 106 -12.66 2.07 -13.58
C ILE A 106 -12.69 0.55 -13.78
N LEU A 107 -13.79 -0.12 -13.41
CA LEU A 107 -14.00 -1.56 -13.59
C LEU A 107 -14.62 -1.95 -14.95
N LYS A 108 -14.77 -1.00 -15.88
CA LYS A 108 -15.20 -1.19 -17.27
C LYS A 108 -14.26 -0.45 -18.20
#